data_AF-A0A315ZI22-F1
#
_entry.id   AF-A0A315ZI22-F1
#
_cell.length_a   1.000
_cell.length_b   1.000
_cell.length_c   1.000
_cell.angle_alpha   90.00
_cell.angle_beta   90.00
_cell.angle_gamma   90.00
#
_symmetry.space_group_name_H-M   'P 1'
#
loop_
_entity.id
_entity.type
_entity.pdbx_description
1 polymer ?
#
loop_
_entity_poly.entity_id
_entity_poly.type
_entity_poly.pdbx_seq_one_letter_code
_entity_poly.pdbx_strand_id
1 'polypeptide(L)'
;MKPFFLILCSLCFVQLAYAQDSQAYSDLRSKVDSIIQFEIEYKVDSTTNKMADMSKASRSTNGITCFSTTPQNPMTLLVLDGEIIAPEQLSTLTLNEVEVTKVFKKDDSTAMALYGTRAKNGIILLKSKG
;
A
#
# COMPACT_ATOMS: atom_id res chain seq x y z
N MET A 1 13.46 63.42 14.50
CA MET A 1 13.10 62.44 13.44
C MET A 1 13.32 61.04 14.01
N LYS A 2 12.24 60.28 14.13
CA LYS A 2 12.07 58.97 14.80
C LYS A 2 11.81 57.90 13.70
N PRO A 3 11.89 56.58 13.99
CA PRO A 3 12.84 55.66 13.37
C PRO A 3 12.15 54.44 12.71
N PHE A 4 12.89 53.32 12.54
CA PHE A 4 12.46 51.93 12.21
C PHE A 4 12.12 51.70 10.72
N PHE A 5 12.93 50.99 9.91
CA PHE A 5 13.48 49.63 10.06
C PHE A 5 12.43 48.63 10.51
N LEU A 6 11.65 48.10 9.57
CA LEU A 6 10.94 46.81 9.64
C LEU A 6 10.21 46.60 8.31
N ILE A 7 10.73 45.72 7.47
CA ILE A 7 10.02 44.66 6.71
C ILE A 7 11.15 43.76 6.19
N LEU A 8 11.70 42.98 7.10
CA LEU A 8 12.62 41.88 6.85
C LEU A 8 12.01 40.65 7.52
N CYS A 9 10.86 40.18 7.03
CA CYS A 9 10.33 38.86 7.39
C CYS A 9 9.18 38.44 6.45
N SER A 10 9.43 38.37 5.15
CA SER A 10 8.52 37.69 4.20
C SER A 10 9.19 36.50 3.53
N LEU A 11 10.23 35.94 4.16
CA LEU A 11 10.98 34.77 3.70
C LEU A 11 10.98 33.63 4.71
N CYS A 12 10.10 33.66 5.73
CA CYS A 12 10.10 32.64 6.78
C CYS A 12 8.68 32.28 7.23
N PHE A 13 7.86 31.71 6.34
CA PHE A 13 6.67 30.97 6.75
C PHE A 13 6.26 29.86 5.77
N VAL A 14 7.20 29.36 4.95
CA VAL A 14 7.01 28.10 4.20
C VAL A 14 8.00 27.07 4.75
N GLN A 15 7.88 26.80 6.05
CA GLN A 15 8.55 25.68 6.71
C GLN A 15 7.59 24.83 7.56
N LEU A 16 6.28 25.01 7.43
CA LEU A 16 5.31 24.17 8.14
C LEU A 16 4.64 23.19 7.19
N ALA A 17 4.70 21.91 7.58
CA ALA A 17 4.08 20.75 6.98
C ALA A 17 4.82 20.09 5.80
N TYR A 18 6.11 19.78 5.98
CA TYR A 18 6.51 18.41 5.65
C TYR A 18 6.43 17.61 6.94
N ALA A 19 5.21 17.17 7.26
CA ALA A 19 5.05 16.00 8.10
C ALA A 19 5.66 14.84 7.30
N GLN A 20 6.94 14.58 7.53
CA GLN A 20 7.53 13.30 7.16
C GLN A 20 6.79 12.29 8.02
N ASP A 21 5.85 11.57 7.41
CA ASP A 21 5.18 10.43 8.02
C ASP A 21 6.25 9.36 8.24
N SER A 22 7.04 9.53 9.31
CA SER A 22 7.99 8.53 9.79
C SER A 22 7.19 7.45 10.51
N GLN A 23 6.37 6.71 9.74
CA GLN A 23 5.78 5.47 10.22
C GLN A 23 6.92 4.57 10.65
N ALA A 24 6.98 4.28 11.96
CA ALA A 24 7.94 3.35 12.53
C ALA A 24 7.90 2.03 11.73
N TYR A 25 9.02 1.70 11.08
CA TYR A 25 9.14 0.46 10.33
C TYR A 25 9.31 -0.67 11.33
N SER A 26 8.31 -1.54 11.44
CA SER A 26 8.47 -2.78 12.22
C SER A 26 9.41 -3.74 11.49
N ASP A 27 10.01 -4.64 12.26
CA ASP A 27 10.80 -5.76 11.76
C ASP A 27 9.96 -6.63 10.82
N LEU A 28 8.68 -6.85 11.16
CA LEU A 28 7.71 -7.54 10.32
C LEU A 28 7.47 -6.81 9.02
N ARG A 29 7.23 -5.51 9.05
CA ARG A 29 7.01 -4.72 7.84
C ARG A 29 8.22 -4.77 6.91
N SER A 30 9.42 -4.63 7.46
CA SER A 30 10.68 -4.78 6.71
C SER A 30 10.80 -6.13 5.99
N LYS A 31 10.41 -7.21 6.69
CA LYS A 31 10.43 -8.56 6.11
C LYS A 31 9.36 -8.73 5.03
N VAL A 32 8.14 -8.28 5.28
CA VAL A 32 7.03 -8.36 4.32
C VAL A 32 7.38 -7.61 3.05
N ASP A 33 7.94 -6.40 3.16
CA ASP A 33 8.33 -5.62 1.99
C ASP A 33 9.44 -6.29 1.19
N SER A 34 10.40 -6.91 1.88
CA SER A 34 11.44 -7.70 1.22
C SER A 34 10.84 -8.90 0.48
N ILE A 35 9.87 -9.61 1.07
CA ILE A 35 9.16 -10.73 0.41
C ILE A 35 8.40 -10.24 -0.83
N ILE A 36 7.69 -9.13 -0.73
CA ILE A 36 6.97 -8.53 -1.86
C ILE A 36 7.94 -8.21 -3.00
N GLN A 37 9.08 -7.62 -2.67
CA GLN A 37 10.07 -7.21 -3.66
C GLN A 37 10.78 -8.39 -4.32
N PHE A 38 11.22 -9.39 -3.54
CA PHE A 38 12.09 -10.46 -4.03
C PHE A 38 11.36 -11.74 -4.43
N GLU A 39 10.28 -12.11 -3.73
CA GLU A 39 9.59 -13.39 -3.96
C GLU A 39 8.39 -13.25 -4.90
N ILE A 40 7.60 -12.19 -4.69
CA ILE A 40 6.48 -11.84 -5.57
C ILE A 40 6.98 -11.09 -6.82
N GLU A 41 8.27 -10.73 -6.85
CA GLU A 41 8.94 -9.97 -7.90
C GLU A 41 8.15 -8.71 -8.27
N TYR A 42 7.64 -8.02 -7.25
CA TYR A 42 6.83 -6.84 -7.45
C TYR A 42 7.68 -5.71 -8.04
N LYS A 43 7.50 -5.43 -9.34
CA LYS A 43 8.12 -4.27 -10.01
C LYS A 43 7.41 -3.00 -9.52
N VAL A 44 8.08 -2.25 -8.64
CA VAL A 44 7.68 -0.89 -8.30
C VAL A 44 7.99 0.00 -9.52
N ASP A 45 7.03 0.09 -10.43
CA ASP A 45 7.11 1.01 -11.57
C ASP A 45 6.44 2.35 -11.25
N SER A 46 6.52 3.31 -12.17
CA SER A 46 5.89 4.62 -12.03
C SER A 46 4.36 4.56 -11.96
N THR A 47 3.72 3.38 -11.97
CA THR A 47 2.27 3.17 -11.79
C THR A 47 1.92 2.54 -10.44
N THR A 48 2.93 2.10 -9.68
CA THR A 48 2.77 1.57 -8.33
C THR A 48 2.23 2.67 -7.43
N ASN A 49 1.09 2.42 -6.80
CA ASN A 49 0.35 3.39 -5.97
C ASN A 49 -0.10 4.67 -6.71
N LYS A 50 -0.01 4.73 -8.05
CA LYS A 50 -0.74 5.78 -8.77
C LYS A 50 -2.22 5.59 -8.48
N MET A 51 -2.90 6.69 -8.16
CA MET A 51 -4.36 6.75 -8.17
C MET A 51 -4.82 6.05 -9.44
N ALA A 52 -5.83 5.18 -9.34
CA ALA A 52 -6.34 4.45 -10.49
C ALA A 52 -6.45 5.40 -11.67
N ASP A 53 -5.67 5.14 -12.72
CA ASP A 53 -5.77 5.94 -13.92
C ASP A 53 -7.23 5.90 -14.33
N MET A 54 -7.78 7.07 -14.60
CA MET A 54 -9.17 7.28 -14.96
C MET A 54 -9.43 6.74 -16.38
N SER A 55 -8.80 5.63 -16.76
CA SER A 55 -9.20 4.86 -17.92
C SER A 55 -10.48 4.13 -17.52
N LYS A 56 -11.62 4.68 -17.94
CA LYS A 56 -12.91 4.04 -17.78
C LYS A 56 -12.79 2.58 -18.26
N ALA A 57 -12.91 1.62 -17.35
CA ALA A 57 -13.39 0.30 -17.73
C ALA A 57 -14.87 0.43 -18.09
N SER A 58 -15.16 1.15 -19.19
CA SER A 58 -16.49 1.33 -19.74
C SER A 58 -16.90 0.02 -20.40
N ARG A 59 -17.26 -0.99 -19.62
CA ARG A 59 -17.98 -2.15 -20.14
C ARG A 59 -19.45 -1.75 -20.21
N SER A 60 -19.78 -1.02 -21.27
CA SER A 60 -21.17 -0.74 -21.65
C SER A 60 -21.86 -2.06 -21.92
N THR A 61 -22.66 -2.52 -20.96
CA THR A 61 -23.66 -3.56 -21.18
C THR A 61 -24.99 -2.89 -20.88
N ASN A 62 -25.79 -2.64 -21.92
CA ASN A 62 -27.14 -2.08 -21.85
C ASN A 62 -27.29 -0.79 -21.01
N GLY A 63 -26.40 0.19 -21.22
CA GLY A 63 -26.59 1.55 -20.65
C GLY A 63 -26.20 1.73 -19.18
N ILE A 64 -25.64 0.70 -18.53
CA ILE A 64 -25.07 0.83 -17.18
C ILE A 64 -23.56 1.12 -17.32
N THR A 65 -23.17 2.37 -17.10
CA THR A 65 -21.76 2.74 -16.93
C THR A 65 -21.34 2.48 -15.49
N CYS A 66 -20.70 1.35 -15.24
CA CYS A 66 -20.04 1.08 -13.97
C CYS A 66 -18.65 1.73 -13.96
N PHE A 67 -18.49 2.78 -13.14
CA PHE A 67 -17.19 3.37 -12.86
C PHE A 67 -16.51 2.53 -11.77
N SER A 68 -15.69 1.57 -12.17
CA SER A 68 -14.81 0.87 -11.23
C SER A 68 -13.44 1.54 -11.25
N THR A 69 -13.14 2.31 -10.20
CA THR A 69 -11.83 2.93 -9.97
C THR A 69 -10.93 1.92 -9.26
N THR A 70 -10.28 1.03 -10.02
CA THR A 70 -9.30 0.09 -9.47
C THR A 70 -7.89 0.48 -9.90
N PRO A 71 -6.91 0.62 -8.98
CA PRO A 71 -5.55 0.97 -9.35
C PRO A 71 -4.96 -0.05 -10.32
N GLN A 72 -4.19 0.43 -11.30
CA GLN A 72 -3.57 -0.41 -12.35
C GLN A 72 -2.61 -1.45 -11.75
N ASN A 73 -1.98 -1.10 -10.63
CA ASN A 73 -1.07 -1.98 -9.87
C ASN A 73 -1.40 -1.89 -8.37
N PRO A 74 -2.42 -2.61 -7.89
CA PRO A 74 -2.77 -2.67 -6.49
C PRO A 74 -1.67 -3.37 -5.69
N MET A 75 -1.44 -2.91 -4.45
CA MET A 75 -0.59 -3.58 -3.48
C MET A 75 -1.02 -5.04 -3.28
N THR A 76 -0.06 -5.91 -2.99
CA THR A 76 -0.26 -7.31 -2.60
C THR A 76 -1.27 -7.44 -1.46
N LEU A 77 -2.13 -8.46 -1.51
CA LEU A 77 -3.11 -8.70 -0.45
C LEU A 77 -2.42 -9.27 0.80
N LEU A 78 -2.67 -8.65 1.95
CA LEU A 78 -2.18 -9.11 3.25
C LEU A 78 -3.33 -9.76 4.02
N VAL A 79 -3.11 -10.97 4.53
CA VAL A 79 -4.11 -11.71 5.31
C VAL A 79 -3.45 -12.17 6.60
N LEU A 80 -3.99 -11.76 7.75
CA LEU A 80 -3.57 -12.19 9.08
C LEU A 80 -4.67 -13.04 9.70
N ASP A 81 -4.37 -14.30 10.03
CA ASP A 81 -5.31 -15.24 10.66
C ASP A 81 -6.67 -15.36 9.92
N GLY A 82 -6.66 -15.13 8.60
CA GLY A 82 -7.85 -15.17 7.74
C GLY A 82 -8.54 -13.82 7.53
N GLU A 83 -8.15 -12.77 8.26
CA GLU A 83 -8.66 -11.41 8.08
C GLU A 83 -7.75 -10.59 7.17
N ILE A 84 -8.34 -9.77 6.30
CA ILE A 84 -7.60 -8.89 5.39
C ILE A 84 -7.19 -7.64 6.15
N ILE A 85 -5.87 -7.39 6.22
CA ILE A 85 -5.31 -6.25 6.94
C ILE A 85 -4.76 -5.18 5.99
N ALA A 86 -4.70 -3.95 6.48
CA ALA A 86 -4.06 -2.83 5.79
C ALA A 86 -2.54 -2.82 6.09
N PRO A 87 -1.68 -2.34 5.16
CA PRO A 87 -0.24 -2.31 5.35
C PRO A 87 0.20 -1.47 6.56
N GLU A 88 -0.59 -0.47 6.96
CA GLU A 88 -0.33 0.34 8.15
C GLU A 88 -0.39 -0.49 9.44
N GLN A 89 -1.23 -1.53 9.48
CA GLN A 89 -1.35 -2.44 10.63
C GLN A 89 -0.13 -3.35 10.80
N LEU A 90 0.70 -3.53 9.76
CA LEU A 90 1.97 -4.26 9.92
C LEU A 90 2.96 -3.51 10.82
N SER A 91 2.89 -2.17 10.84
CA SER A 91 3.77 -1.36 11.70
C SER A 91 3.46 -1.54 13.19
N THR A 92 2.26 -2.00 13.54
CA THR A 92 1.89 -2.27 14.95
C THR A 92 2.26 -3.67 15.41
N LEU A 93 2.62 -4.57 14.48
CA LEU A 93 2.92 -5.97 14.75
C LEU A 93 4.41 -6.25 14.61
N THR A 94 4.90 -7.26 15.33
CA THR A 94 6.32 -7.67 15.32
C THR A 94 6.53 -9.11 14.85
N LEU A 95 7.78 -9.46 14.46
CA LEU A 95 8.14 -10.82 14.04
C LEU A 95 8.00 -11.88 15.15
N ASN A 96 7.99 -11.42 16.40
CA ASN A 96 7.85 -12.29 17.57
C ASN A 96 6.40 -12.75 17.74
N GLU A 97 5.44 -11.91 17.37
CA GLU A 97 4.01 -12.19 17.51
C GLU A 97 3.43 -12.87 16.26
N VAL A 98 4.00 -12.58 15.09
CA VAL A 98 3.45 -13.02 13.79
C VAL A 98 4.52 -13.69 12.94
N GLU A 99 4.15 -14.76 12.24
CA GLU A 99 4.94 -15.38 11.19
C GLU A 99 4.27 -15.30 9.82
N VAL A 100 5.12 -15.29 8.79
CA VAL A 100 4.69 -15.50 7.41
C VAL A 100 4.57 -17.01 7.19
N THR A 101 3.34 -17.49 6.99
CA THR A 101 3.07 -18.92 6.77
C THR A 101 3.21 -19.29 5.30
N LYS A 102 2.70 -18.45 4.40
CA LYS A 102 2.68 -18.75 2.97
C LYS A 102 2.65 -17.49 2.12
N VAL A 103 3.37 -17.53 1.01
CA VAL A 103 3.42 -16.47 0.01
C VAL A 103 2.90 -17.03 -1.31
N PHE A 104 1.93 -16.34 -1.90
CA PHE A 104 1.40 -16.63 -3.23
C PHE A 104 1.84 -15.53 -4.20
N LYS A 105 2.36 -15.95 -5.35
CA LYS A 105 2.85 -15.05 -6.40
C LYS A 105 1.70 -14.43 -7.18
N LYS A 106 2.03 -13.48 -8.06
CA LYS A 106 1.06 -12.86 -8.98
C LYS A 106 0.44 -13.94 -9.88
N ASP A 107 -0.85 -13.77 -10.18
CA ASP A 107 -1.64 -14.67 -11.03
C ASP A 107 -1.65 -16.16 -10.59
N ASP A 108 -1.46 -16.44 -9.30
CA ASP A 108 -1.55 -17.80 -8.76
C ASP A 108 -2.99 -18.32 -8.77
N SER A 109 -3.20 -19.49 -9.41
CA SER A 109 -4.54 -20.06 -9.61
C SER A 109 -5.22 -20.49 -8.31
N THR A 110 -4.46 -20.93 -7.30
CA THR A 110 -5.01 -21.33 -5.99
C THR A 110 -5.41 -20.11 -5.18
N ALA A 111 -4.60 -19.05 -5.23
CA ALA A 111 -4.92 -17.78 -4.59
C ALA A 111 -6.16 -17.13 -5.23
N MET A 112 -6.28 -17.16 -6.56
CA MET A 112 -7.45 -16.66 -7.29
C MET A 112 -8.73 -17.44 -6.98
N ALA A 113 -8.64 -18.75 -6.76
CA ALA A 113 -9.80 -19.56 -6.38
C ALA A 113 -10.34 -19.19 -4.99
N LEU A 114 -9.46 -18.79 -4.05
CA LEU A 114 -9.83 -18.47 -2.67
C LEU A 114 -10.24 -17.00 -2.47
N TYR A 115 -9.51 -16.07 -3.09
CA TYR A 115 -9.66 -14.62 -2.83
C TYR A 115 -10.09 -13.82 -4.08
N GLY A 116 -10.32 -14.49 -5.21
CA GLY A 116 -10.83 -13.88 -6.44
C GLY A 116 -9.86 -12.89 -7.07
N THR A 117 -10.39 -11.84 -7.70
CA THR A 117 -9.60 -10.84 -8.43
C THR A 117 -8.62 -10.07 -7.54
N ARG A 118 -8.84 -10.02 -6.22
CA ARG A 118 -7.94 -9.38 -5.24
C ARG A 118 -6.61 -10.14 -5.12
N ALA A 119 -6.60 -11.44 -5.42
CA ALA A 119 -5.42 -12.29 -5.40
C ALA A 119 -4.43 -12.04 -6.54
N LYS A 120 -4.84 -11.29 -7.57
CA LYS A 120 -4.07 -11.14 -8.81
C LYS A 120 -2.66 -10.62 -8.58
N ASN A 121 -2.48 -9.75 -7.58
CA ASN A 121 -1.18 -9.15 -7.27
C ASN A 121 -0.35 -9.96 -6.27
N GLY A 122 -0.78 -11.19 -5.94
CA GLY A 122 -0.18 -12.03 -4.92
C GLY A 122 -0.85 -11.84 -3.56
N ILE A 123 -0.59 -12.81 -2.67
CA ILE A 123 -1.14 -12.85 -1.31
C ILE A 123 -0.04 -13.26 -0.35
N ILE A 124 0.03 -12.59 0.80
CA ILE A 124 0.88 -13.01 1.92
C ILE A 124 -0.03 -13.42 3.07
N LEU A 125 0.07 -14.70 3.45
CA LEU A 125 -0.60 -15.25 4.62
C LEU A 125 0.30 -15.14 5.83
N LEU A 126 -0.19 -14.42 6.82
CA LEU A 126 0.39 -14.20 8.12
C LEU A 126 -0.43 -14.97 9.16
N LYS A 127 0.25 -15.47 10.18
CA LYS A 127 -0.37 -16.18 11.29
C LYS A 127 0.21 -15.72 12.62
N SER A 128 -0.65 -15.50 13.61
CA SER A 128 -0.21 -15.22 14.97
C SER A 128 0.41 -16.45 15.63
N LYS A 129 1.50 -16.26 16.38
CA LYS A 129 2.25 -17.30 17.11
C LYS A 129 1.73 -17.57 18.52
N GLY A 130 0.57 -17.02 18.87
CA GLY A 130 -0.02 -17.05 20.22
C GLY A 130 -0.03 -18.41 20.90
#